data_AF-A0A959JTM4-F1
#
_entry.id   AF-A0A959JTM4-F1
#
_cell.length_a   1.000
_cell.length_b   1.000
_cell.length_c   1.000
_cell.angle_alpha   90.00
_cell.angle_beta   90.00
_cell.angle_gamma   90.00
#
_symmetry.space_group_name_H-M   'P 1'
#
loop_
_entity.id
_entity.type
_entity.pdbx_description
1 polymer ?
#
loop_
_entity_poly.entity_id
_entity_poly.type
_entity_poly.pdbx_seq_one_letter_code
_entity_poly.pdbx_strand_id
1 'polypeptide(L)' 'MKLLLIANSSWNIYNFRVPLIQHFQDQGWAVQVIAGKDAYTERLKEEHQIEVTILKNEAALRRGPQHWWPLYRE' A
#
# COMPACT_ATOMS: atom_id res chain seq x y z
N MET A 1 -5.36 -20.16 2.34
CA MET A 1 -6.21 -19.13 3.00
C MET A 1 -6.11 -17.83 2.22
N LYS A 2 -6.99 -16.84 2.45
CA LYS A 2 -7.00 -15.56 1.73
C LYS A 2 -6.76 -14.40 2.71
N LEU A 3 -5.93 -13.44 2.33
CA LEU A 3 -5.65 -12.22 3.10
C LEU A 3 -5.82 -11.00 2.21
N LEU A 4 -6.56 -10.02 2.72
CA LEU A 4 -6.71 -8.71 2.07
C LEU A 4 -5.97 -7.66 2.88
N LEU A 5 -5.02 -6.98 2.23
CA LEU A 5 -4.24 -5.91 2.84
C LEU A 5 -4.60 -4.58 2.18
N ILE A 6 -5.17 -3.67 2.96
CA ILE A 6 -5.60 -2.35 2.49
C ILE A 6 -4.70 -1.28 3.10
N ALA A 7 -4.23 -0.35 2.28
CA ALA A 7 -3.49 0.82 2.73
C ALA A 7 -3.89 2.08 1.99
N ASN A 8 -3.50 3.20 2.57
CA ASN A 8 -3.79 4.55 2.08
C ASN A 8 -3.01 4.83 0.78
N SER A 9 -1.78 4.32 0.67
CA SER A 9 -0.85 4.59 -0.42
C SER A 9 0.05 3.38 -0.71
N SER A 10 0.51 3.28 -1.96
CA SER A 10 1.49 2.26 -2.37
C SER A 10 2.85 2.52 -1.71
N TRP A 11 3.18 3.79 -1.42
CA TRP A 11 4.34 4.15 -0.60
C TRP A 11 4.33 3.46 0.78
N ASN A 12 3.18 3.41 1.46
CA ASN A 12 3.08 2.75 2.76
C ASN A 12 3.30 1.23 2.65
N ILE A 13 2.80 0.61 1.58
CA ILE A 13 3.03 -0.81 1.31
C ILE A 13 4.52 -1.07 1.13
N TYR A 14 5.16 -0.32 0.22
CA TYR A 14 6.56 -0.51 -0.15
C TYR A 14 7.49 -0.39 1.05
N ASN A 15 7.34 0.66 1.86
CA ASN A 15 8.29 0.95 2.94
C ASN A 15 8.08 0.07 4.19
N PHE A 16 6.88 -0.46 4.43
CA PHE A 16 6.58 -1.09 5.72
C PHE A 16 5.93 -2.47 5.65
N ARG A 17 5.26 -2.82 4.55
CA ARG A 17 4.39 -4.01 4.50
C ARG A 17 4.86 -5.09 3.56
N VAL A 18 5.89 -4.85 2.73
CA VAL A 18 6.48 -5.88 1.86
C VAL A 18 6.89 -7.14 2.64
N PRO A 19 7.64 -7.06 3.77
CA PRO A 19 8.03 -8.27 4.50
C PRO A 19 6.84 -9.07 5.03
N LEU A 20 5.76 -8.39 5.42
CA LEU A 20 4.54 -9.04 5.91
C LEU A 20 3.81 -9.76 4.78
N ILE A 21 3.70 -9.13 3.61
CA ILE A 21 3.06 -9.71 2.42
C ILE A 21 3.81 -10.97 2.01
N GLN A 22 5.13 -10.88 1.90
CA GLN A 22 6.00 -12.01 1.53
C GLN A 22 5.89 -13.15 2.55
N HIS A 23 5.92 -12.86 3.85
CA HIS A 23 5.77 -13.87 4.89
C HIS A 23 4.50 -14.71 4.73
N PHE A 24 3.37 -14.08 4.39
CA PHE A 24 2.12 -14.81 4.15
C PHE A 24 2.09 -15.53 2.80
N GLN A 25 2.67 -14.93 1.76
CA GLN A 25 2.83 -15.60 0.46
C GLN A 25 3.68 -16.87 0.58
N ASP A 26 4.77 -16.84 1.33
CA ASP A 26 5.66 -17.98 1.58
C ASP A 26 4.95 -19.13 2.32
N GLN A 27 3.91 -18.80 3.09
CA GLN A 27 3.03 -19.79 3.73
C GLN A 27 1.89 -20.28 2.82
N GLY A 28 1.86 -19.89 1.55
CA GLY A 28 0.85 -20.29 0.57
C GLY A 28 -0.48 -19.54 0.69
N TRP A 29 -0.49 -18.34 1.29
CA TRP A 29 -1.69 -17.51 1.32
C TRP A 29 -1.86 -16.75 0.00
N ALA A 30 -3.11 -16.64 -0.44
CA ALA A 30 -3.47 -15.72 -1.51
C ALA A 30 -3.63 -14.32 -0.91
N VAL A 31 -2.61 -13.48 -1.08
CA VAL A 31 -2.57 -12.10 -0.59
C VAL A 31 -3.00 -11.14 -1.70
N GLN A 32 -4.06 -10.37 -1.45
CA GLN A 32 -4.47 -9.26 -2.33
C GLN A 32 -4.11 -7.93 -1.65
N VAL A 33 -3.44 -7.06 -2.40
CA VAL A 33 -3.11 -5.70 -1.93
C VAL A 33 -4.03 -4.69 -2.61
N ILE A 34 -4.57 -3.78 -1.81
CA ILE A 34 -5.36 -2.64 -2.27
C ILE A 34 -4.74 -1.37 -1.68
N ALA A 35 -4.38 -0.41 -2.54
CA ALA A 35 -3.84 0.87 -2.09
C ALA A 35 -4.11 2.01 -3.07
N GLY A 36 -3.88 3.26 -2.65
CA GLY A 36 -3.86 4.41 -3.56
C GLY A 36 -2.67 4.33 -4.53
N LYS A 37 -2.86 4.80 -5.78
CA LYS A 37 -1.77 4.82 -6.77
C LYS A 37 -0.77 5.93 -6.44
N ASP A 38 0.50 5.61 -6.52
CA ASP A 38 1.60 6.57 -6.45
C ASP A 38 2.85 5.99 -7.16
N ALA A 39 3.99 6.68 -7.07
CA ALA A 39 5.23 6.27 -7.73
C ALA A 39 5.76 4.88 -7.31
N TYR A 40 5.27 4.33 -6.20
CA TYR A 40 5.69 3.04 -5.65
C TYR A 40 4.79 1.89 -6.11
N THR A 41 3.66 2.17 -6.76
CA THR A 41 2.78 1.14 -7.30
C THR A 41 3.53 0.24 -8.29
N GLU A 42 4.24 0.84 -9.26
CA GLU A 42 5.01 0.07 -10.25
C GLU A 42 6.21 -0.62 -9.60
N ARG A 43 6.87 0.05 -8.64
CA ARG A 43 8.01 -0.52 -7.91
C ARG A 43 7.63 -1.78 -7.11
N LEU A 44 6.44 -1.82 -6.52
CA LEU A 44 5.94 -3.03 -5.84
C LEU A 44 5.80 -4.21 -6.79
N LYS A 45 5.37 -3.97 -8.03
CA LYS A 45 5.26 -5.00 -9.05
C LYS A 45 6.63 -5.43 -9.56
N GLU A 46 7.48 -4.48 -9.92
CA GLU A 46 8.78 -4.73 -10.55
C GLU A 46 9.80 -5.31 -9.57
N GLU A 47 9.88 -4.79 -8.35
CA GLU A 47 10.90 -5.17 -7.35
C GLU A 47 10.44 -6.31 -6.43
N HIS A 48 9.11 -6.47 -6.25
CA HIS A 48 8.56 -7.41 -5.26
C HIS A 48 7.47 -8.34 -5.79
N GLN A 49 7.08 -8.26 -7.06
CA GLN A 49 6.03 -9.10 -7.66
C GLN A 49 4.68 -8.96 -6.92
N ILE A 50 4.43 -7.79 -6.33
CA ILE A 50 3.18 -7.48 -5.61
C ILE A 50 2.30 -6.63 -6.52
N GLU A 51 1.20 -7.22 -6.99
CA GLU A 51 0.16 -6.51 -7.74
C GLU A 51 -0.75 -5.72 -6.79
N VAL A 52 -0.91 -4.42 -7.07
CA VAL A 52 -1.74 -3.52 -6.28
C VAL A 52 -3.02 -3.19 -7.04
N THR A 53 -4.16 -3.52 -6.44
CA THR A 53 -5.45 -3.02 -6.93
C THR A 53 -5.65 -1.58 -6.46
N ILE A 54 -5.87 -0.67 -7.39
CA ILE A 54 -5.96 0.76 -7.09
C ILE A 54 -7.30 1.13 -6.46
N LEU A 55 -7.25 1.87 -5.35
CA LEU A 55 -8.42 2.50 -4.75
C LEU A 55 -8.92 3.65 -5.65
N LYS A 56 -10.06 3.45 -6.31
CA LYS A 56 -10.64 4.39 -7.30
C LYS A 56 -11.03 5.77 -6.73
N ASN A 57 -11.02 5.98 -5.42
CA ASN A 57 -11.32 7.28 -4.79
C ASN A 57 -10.07 7.94 -4.20
N GLU A 58 -9.11 8.26 -5.08
CA GLU A 58 -7.86 8.94 -4.71
C GLU A 58 -8.06 10.39 -4.25
N ALA A 59 -9.15 11.04 -4.66
CA ALA A 59 -9.44 12.43 -4.32
C ALA A 59 -9.59 12.65 -2.81
N ALA A 60 -10.10 11.67 -2.07
CA ALA A 60 -10.16 11.71 -0.61
C ALA A 60 -8.78 11.48 0.07
N LEU A 61 -7.87 10.76 -0.60
CA LEU A 61 -6.58 10.30 -0.09
C LEU A 61 -5.39 11.22 -0.46
N ARG A 62 -5.55 12.11 -1.45
CA ARG A 62 -4.54 13.09 -1.90
C ARG A 62 -4.17 14.18 -0.90
N ARG A 63 -4.76 14.16 0.28
CA ARG A 63 -4.27 14.95 1.40
C ARG A 63 -2.97 14.32 1.89
N GLY A 64 -1.86 14.71 1.27
CA GLY A 64 -0.51 14.30 1.69
C GLY A 64 -0.18 14.80 3.10
N PRO A 65 0.99 14.44 3.66
CA PRO A 65 1.42 14.87 4.98
C PRO A 65 1.30 16.38 5.19
N GLN A 66 1.58 17.20 4.17
CA GLN A 66 1.37 18.66 4.21
C GLN A 66 -0.05 19.12 4.57
N HIS A 67 -1.08 18.32 4.32
CA HIS A 67 -2.46 18.62 4.72
C HIS A 67 -2.74 18.28 6.20
N TRP A 68 -2.11 17.23 6.73
CA TRP A 68 -2.32 16.77 8.11
C TRP A 68 -1.30 17.34 9.10
N TRP A 69 -0.14 17.77 8.63
CA TRP A 69 0.93 18.37 9.44
C TRP A 69 0.47 19.54 10.33
N PRO A 70 -0.50 20.39 9.92
CA PRO A 70 -1.05 21.41 10.80
C PRO A 70 -1.88 20.87 11.98
N LEU A 71 -2.43 19.65 11.89
CA LEU A 71 -3.21 19.02 12.98
C LEU A 71 -2.32 18.34 14.04
N TYR A 72 -1.03 18.16 13.74
CA TYR A 72 -0.04 17.56 14.64
C TYR A 72 1.01 18.58 15.12
N ARG A 73 0.83 19.87 14.82
CA ARG A 73 1.60 20.95 15.44
C ARG A 73 0.84 21.46 16.65
N GLU A 74 1.30 21.07 17.84
CA GLU A 74 1.07 21.81 19.08
C GLU A 74 1.83 23.14 19.07
#